data_AF-A0A556SA62-F1
#
_entry.id   AF-A0A556SA62-F1
#
_cell.length_a   1.000
_cell.length_b   1.000
_cell.length_c   1.000
_cell.angle_alpha   90.00
_cell.angle_beta   90.00
_cell.angle_gamma   90.00
#
_symmetry.space_group_name_H-M   'P 1'
#
loop_
_entity.id
_entity.type
_entity.pdbx_description
1 polymer ?
#
loop_
_entity_poly.entity_id
_entity_poly.type
_entity_poly.pdbx_seq_one_letter_code
_entity_poly.pdbx_strand_id
1 'polypeptide(L)'
;MGHHKELIDVILGMVNSFNSRNNDLQGYWALGVLYRFAKYNNVQSLKFDLLNQIIEPEEANFYQIISEYHSKLDRLLNKKKMNLNCLQSAIITIDFGLYTKHHKKIKYPIGDPYVITGRLIDDRGKIFESIIYGKCRSHNPTQEQQSGRIVQ
;
A
#
# COMPACT_ATOMS: atom_id res chain seq x y z
N MET A 1 22.66 17.26 7.02
CA MET A 1 21.37 17.86 6.64
C MET A 1 20.33 16.75 6.61
N GLY A 2 19.23 16.90 7.33
CA GLY A 2 18.26 15.82 7.53
C GLY A 2 17.23 15.77 6.42
N HIS A 3 17.12 14.64 5.72
CA HIS A 3 16.12 14.36 4.68
C HIS A 3 14.70 14.18 5.24
N HIS A 4 14.40 14.81 6.38
CA HIS A 4 13.23 14.48 7.18
C HIS A 4 11.94 14.84 6.45
N LYS A 5 11.89 16.04 5.86
CA LYS A 5 10.71 16.50 5.12
C LYS A 5 10.54 15.69 3.84
N GLU A 6 11.65 15.36 3.18
CA GLU A 6 11.66 14.61 1.94
C GLU A 6 11.13 13.19 2.13
N LEU A 7 11.57 12.49 3.18
CA LEU A 7 11.09 11.14 3.48
C LEU A 7 9.63 11.12 3.96
N ILE A 8 9.17 12.18 4.66
CA ILE A 8 7.74 12.37 4.95
C ILE A 8 6.93 12.52 3.64
N ASP A 9 7.38 13.37 2.72
CA ASP A 9 6.69 13.55 1.43
C ASP A 9 6.66 12.24 0.62
N VAL A 10 7.76 11.48 0.63
CA VAL A 10 7.85 10.18 -0.04
C VAL A 10 6.85 9.20 0.55
N ILE A 11 6.84 8.99 1.88
CA ILE A 11 5.94 8.00 2.49
C ILE A 11 4.46 8.39 2.34
N LEU A 12 4.14 9.70 2.43
CA LEU A 12 2.80 10.20 2.12
C LEU A 12 2.40 9.90 0.67
N GLY A 13 3.29 10.14 -0.29
CA GLY A 13 3.04 9.84 -1.71
C GLY A 13 2.82 8.34 -1.98
N MET A 14 3.55 7.49 -1.26
CA MET A 14 3.42 6.03 -1.34
C MET A 14 2.08 5.56 -0.79
N VAL A 15 1.75 5.91 0.45
CA VAL A 15 0.54 5.44 1.12
C VAL A 15 -0.73 5.99 0.45
N ASN A 16 -0.73 7.27 0.03
CA ASN A 16 -1.85 7.85 -0.71
C ASN A 16 -2.05 7.17 -2.07
N SER A 17 -0.97 6.84 -2.77
CA SER A 17 -1.06 6.07 -4.02
C SER A 17 -1.65 4.70 -3.77
N PHE A 18 -1.18 4.00 -2.74
CA PHE A 18 -1.63 2.65 -2.41
C PHE A 18 -3.12 2.61 -2.12
N ASN A 19 -3.60 3.62 -1.38
CA ASN A 19 -5.00 3.78 -1.04
C ASN A 19 -5.90 4.23 -2.22
N SER A 20 -5.29 4.74 -3.30
CA SER A 20 -6.04 5.34 -4.40
C SER A 20 -6.92 4.32 -5.12
N ARG A 21 -8.10 4.75 -5.57
CA ARG A 21 -8.94 3.98 -6.50
C ARG A 21 -8.27 3.72 -7.85
N ASN A 22 -7.25 4.52 -8.18
CA ASN A 22 -6.45 4.32 -9.37
C ASN A 22 -5.32 3.30 -9.20
N ASN A 23 -5.13 2.75 -8.00
CA ASN A 23 -4.24 1.62 -7.78
C ASN A 23 -4.91 0.36 -8.34
N ASP A 24 -4.51 -0.03 -9.54
CA ASP A 24 -5.13 -1.10 -10.32
C ASP A 24 -4.27 -2.36 -10.23
N LEU A 25 -4.91 -3.51 -10.08
CA LEU A 25 -4.31 -4.81 -10.19
C LEU A 25 -5.24 -5.68 -11.05
N GLN A 26 -4.77 -6.06 -12.23
CA GLN A 26 -5.51 -6.88 -13.20
C GLN A 26 -6.87 -6.29 -13.64
N GLY A 27 -6.98 -4.96 -13.70
CA GLY A 27 -8.20 -4.24 -14.08
C GLY A 27 -9.17 -4.02 -12.91
N TYR A 28 -8.74 -4.31 -11.68
CA TYR A 28 -9.55 -4.11 -10.48
C TYR A 28 -8.85 -3.21 -9.48
N TRP A 29 -9.62 -2.60 -8.59
CA TRP A 29 -9.03 -1.84 -7.49
C TRP A 29 -8.21 -2.76 -6.59
N ALA A 30 -6.90 -2.54 -6.52
CA ALA A 30 -5.94 -3.42 -5.88
C ALA A 30 -6.32 -3.78 -4.44
N LEU A 31 -6.77 -2.81 -3.64
CA LEU A 31 -7.21 -3.05 -2.26
C LEU A 31 -8.36 -4.07 -2.15
N GLY A 32 -9.29 -4.07 -3.12
CA GLY A 32 -10.38 -5.04 -3.14
C GLY A 32 -9.89 -6.46 -3.42
N VAL A 33 -8.92 -6.59 -4.35
CA VAL A 33 -8.28 -7.88 -4.69
C VAL A 33 -7.48 -8.41 -3.50
N LEU A 34 -6.64 -7.56 -2.91
CA LEU A 34 -5.86 -7.87 -1.71
C LEU A 34 -6.75 -8.28 -0.54
N TYR A 35 -7.89 -7.58 -0.36
CA TYR A 35 -8.81 -7.93 0.70
C TYR A 35 -9.52 -9.27 0.49
N ARG A 36 -9.91 -9.57 -0.76
CA ARG A 36 -10.49 -10.86 -1.11
C ARG A 36 -9.50 -12.00 -0.82
N PHE A 37 -8.24 -11.83 -1.21
CA PHE A 37 -7.18 -12.78 -0.90
C PHE A 37 -7.01 -12.97 0.61
N ALA A 38 -6.99 -11.88 1.38
CA ALA A 38 -6.84 -11.93 2.82
C ALA A 38 -7.99 -12.71 3.49
N LYS A 39 -9.24 -12.46 3.06
CA LYS A 39 -10.42 -13.23 3.51
C LYS A 39 -10.33 -14.70 3.14
N TYR A 40 -9.95 -15.02 1.91
CA TYR A 40 -9.87 -16.41 1.43
C TYR A 40 -8.84 -17.22 2.20
N ASN A 41 -7.68 -16.62 2.50
CA ASN A 41 -6.59 -17.27 3.23
C ASN A 41 -6.68 -17.08 4.75
N ASN A 42 -7.76 -16.48 5.26
CA ASN A 42 -7.96 -16.18 6.68
C ASN A 42 -6.76 -15.43 7.33
N VAL A 43 -6.14 -14.52 6.59
CA VAL A 43 -5.07 -13.64 7.10
C VAL A 43 -5.63 -12.24 7.34
N GLN A 44 -5.17 -11.61 8.41
CA GLN A 44 -5.62 -10.26 8.79
C GLN A 44 -4.70 -9.16 8.28
N SER A 45 -3.44 -9.50 7.96
CA SER A 45 -2.43 -8.53 7.57
C SER A 45 -1.70 -8.98 6.31
N LEU A 46 -1.42 -8.03 5.43
CA LEU A 46 -0.50 -8.19 4.30
C LEU A 46 0.65 -7.21 4.46
N LYS A 47 1.88 -7.66 4.22
CA LYS A 47 3.08 -6.84 4.32
C LYS A 47 3.84 -6.85 3.01
N PHE A 48 4.20 -5.67 2.53
CA PHE A 48 4.95 -5.43 1.31
C PHE A 48 6.29 -4.83 1.70
N ASP A 49 7.37 -5.59 1.54
CA ASP A 49 8.74 -5.09 1.64
C ASP A 49 9.18 -4.59 0.28
N LEU A 50 9.19 -3.26 0.13
CA LEU A 50 9.43 -2.62 -1.15
C LEU A 50 10.91 -2.70 -1.55
N LEU A 51 11.85 -2.76 -0.61
CA LEU A 51 13.28 -2.83 -0.94
C LEU A 51 13.66 -4.23 -1.40
N ASN A 52 13.18 -5.24 -0.68
CA ASN A 52 13.45 -6.64 -1.01
C ASN A 52 12.48 -7.21 -2.06
N GLN A 53 11.44 -6.46 -2.40
CA GLN A 53 10.36 -6.86 -3.30
C GLN A 53 9.65 -8.15 -2.84
N ILE A 54 9.44 -8.27 -1.52
CA ILE A 54 8.81 -9.42 -0.88
C ILE A 54 7.40 -9.04 -0.42
N ILE A 55 6.47 -9.99 -0.49
CA ILE A 55 5.11 -9.85 0.02
C ILE A 55 4.82 -11.00 0.97
N GLU A 56 4.22 -10.70 2.11
CA GLU A 56 3.86 -11.67 3.14
C GLU A 56 2.36 -11.59 3.44
N PRO A 57 1.62 -12.71 3.37
CA PRO A 57 2.02 -13.99 2.79
C PRO A 57 2.30 -13.87 1.27
N GLU A 58 3.14 -14.76 0.77
CA GLU A 58 3.56 -14.77 -0.63
C GLU A 58 2.39 -15.16 -1.55
N GLU A 59 2.22 -14.41 -2.63
CA GLU A 59 1.20 -14.65 -3.64
C GLU A 59 1.70 -14.12 -4.98
N ALA A 60 1.84 -15.02 -5.96
CA ALA A 60 2.47 -14.70 -7.24
C ALA A 60 1.74 -13.59 -8.00
N ASN A 61 0.41 -13.51 -7.86
CA ASN A 61 -0.39 -12.46 -8.50
C ASN A 61 -0.08 -11.05 -7.98
N PHE A 62 0.64 -10.91 -6.87
CA PHE A 62 0.99 -9.62 -6.29
C PHE A 62 2.41 -9.15 -6.66
N TYR A 63 3.20 -9.94 -7.39
CA TYR A 63 4.53 -9.49 -7.84
C TYR A 63 4.48 -8.23 -8.73
N GLN A 64 3.40 -8.05 -9.49
CA GLN A 64 3.21 -6.84 -10.28
C GLN A 64 3.13 -5.60 -9.38
N ILE A 65 2.28 -5.62 -8.35
CA ILE A 65 2.11 -4.47 -7.46
C ILE A 65 3.38 -4.17 -6.67
N ILE A 66 4.14 -5.17 -6.21
CA ILE A 66 5.39 -4.90 -5.48
C ILE A 66 6.46 -4.27 -6.38
N SER A 67 6.61 -4.75 -7.62
CA SER A 67 7.56 -4.18 -8.59
C SER A 67 7.20 -2.73 -8.97
N GLU A 68 5.91 -2.45 -9.16
CA GLU A 68 5.42 -1.10 -9.41
C GLU A 68 5.70 -0.16 -8.24
N TYR A 69 5.49 -0.60 -6.99
CA TYR A 69 5.74 0.22 -5.81
C TYR A 69 7.23 0.36 -5.48
N HIS A 70 8.07 -0.64 -5.76
CA HIS A 70 9.53 -0.48 -5.72
C HIS A 70 9.98 0.61 -6.71
N SER A 71 9.54 0.53 -7.96
CA SER A 71 9.85 1.54 -9.00
C SER A 71 9.32 2.92 -8.63
N LYS A 72 8.14 2.98 -8.01
CA LYS A 72 7.56 4.24 -7.52
C LYS A 72 8.38 4.84 -6.38
N LEU A 73 8.83 4.02 -5.42
CA LEU A 73 9.69 4.44 -4.32
C LEU A 73 10.97 5.08 -4.85
N ASP A 74 11.68 4.37 -5.73
CA ASP A 74 12.92 4.86 -6.35
C ASP A 74 12.69 6.19 -7.07
N ARG A 75 11.64 6.27 -7.89
CA ARG A 75 11.28 7.54 -8.58
C ARG A 75 10.99 8.68 -7.61
N LEU A 76 10.30 8.44 -6.50
CA LEU A 76 10.00 9.48 -5.51
C LEU A 76 11.25 9.93 -4.76
N LEU A 77 12.15 9.01 -4.41
CA LEU A 77 13.45 9.33 -3.82
C LEU A 77 14.32 10.14 -4.79
N ASN A 78 14.41 9.71 -6.06
CA ASN A 78 15.19 10.38 -7.09
C ASN A 78 14.71 11.82 -7.33
N LYS A 79 13.40 12.07 -7.30
CA LYS A 79 12.83 13.44 -7.34
C LYS A 79 13.29 14.33 -6.19
N LYS A 80 13.68 13.74 -5.06
CA LYS A 80 14.22 14.42 -3.88
C LYS A 80 15.75 14.35 -3.82
N LYS A 81 16.42 13.91 -4.91
CA LYS A 81 17.87 13.70 -5.01
C LYS A 81 18.42 12.70 -3.98
N MET A 82 17.62 11.69 -3.65
CA MET A 82 17.99 10.54 -2.81
C MET A 82 17.93 9.27 -3.64
N ASN A 83 18.55 8.20 -3.15
CA ASN A 83 18.49 6.87 -3.76
C ASN A 83 18.03 5.84 -2.72
N LEU A 84 17.74 4.62 -3.15
CA LEU A 84 17.26 3.56 -2.25
C LEU A 84 18.25 3.23 -1.11
N ASN A 85 19.56 3.42 -1.31
CA ASN A 85 20.59 3.12 -0.31
C ASN A 85 20.51 4.03 0.93
N CYS A 86 19.76 5.14 0.88
CA CYS A 86 19.50 5.95 2.07
C CYS A 86 18.46 5.33 3.01
N LEU A 87 17.90 4.16 2.66
CA LEU A 87 16.89 3.45 3.44
C LEU A 87 17.43 2.10 3.91
N GLN A 88 17.24 1.80 5.18
CA GLN A 88 17.40 0.45 5.73
C GLN A 88 16.13 -0.40 5.51
N SER A 89 14.97 0.24 5.43
CA SER A 89 13.69 -0.46 5.28
C SER A 89 12.63 0.42 4.62
N ALA A 90 11.77 -0.18 3.81
CA ALA A 90 10.59 0.46 3.25
C ALA A 90 9.43 -0.54 3.18
N ILE A 91 8.49 -0.43 4.12
CA ILE A 91 7.39 -1.38 4.29
C ILE A 91 6.04 -0.69 4.09
N ILE A 92 5.12 -1.35 3.40
CA ILE A 92 3.68 -1.05 3.46
C ILE A 92 2.96 -2.24 4.08
N THR A 93 2.19 -2.01 5.13
CA THR A 93 1.34 -3.02 5.77
C THR A 93 -0.12 -2.64 5.59
N ILE A 94 -0.96 -3.63 5.35
CA ILE A 94 -2.41 -3.48 5.28
C ILE A 94 -3.02 -4.43 6.30
N ASP A 95 -3.71 -3.87 7.29
CA ASP A 95 -4.44 -4.64 8.28
C ASP A 95 -5.94 -4.53 8.02
N PHE A 96 -6.60 -5.68 7.87
CA PHE A 96 -8.03 -5.78 7.63
C PHE A 96 -8.79 -6.15 8.91
N GLY A 97 -10.00 -5.62 9.05
CA GLY A 97 -10.89 -5.95 10.18
C GLY A 97 -10.54 -5.25 11.51
N LEU A 98 -9.51 -4.41 11.54
CA LEU A 98 -9.15 -3.61 12.72
C LEU A 98 -10.11 -2.42 12.89
N TYR A 99 -11.07 -2.54 13.80
CA TYR A 99 -11.98 -1.45 14.15
C TYR A 99 -11.35 -0.47 15.14
N THR A 100 -10.79 0.62 14.62
CA THR A 100 -10.35 1.79 15.41
C THR A 100 -11.44 2.87 15.53
N LYS A 101 -11.27 3.79 16.49
CA LYS A 101 -12.12 4.99 16.64
C LYS A 101 -12.18 5.86 15.38
N HIS A 102 -11.16 5.77 14.51
CA HIS A 102 -11.07 6.55 13.28
C HIS A 102 -12.08 6.08 12.21
N HIS A 103 -12.40 4.77 12.16
CA HIS A 103 -13.39 4.25 11.19
C HIS A 103 -14.83 4.62 11.53
N LYS A 104 -15.13 4.97 12.78
CA LYS A 104 -16.45 5.47 13.18
C LYS A 104 -16.81 6.78 12.46
N LYS A 105 -15.81 7.56 12.05
CA LYS A 105 -15.99 8.83 11.33
C LYS A 105 -16.09 8.66 9.80
N ILE A 106 -15.72 7.49 9.27
CA ILE A 106 -15.73 7.20 7.83
C ILE A 106 -17.14 6.73 7.43
N LYS A 107 -17.94 7.63 6.84
CA LYS A 107 -19.28 7.32 6.35
C LYS A 107 -19.25 6.50 5.04
N TYR A 108 -18.25 6.72 4.19
CA TYR A 108 -18.06 6.06 2.90
C TYR A 108 -16.58 5.84 2.60
N PRO A 109 -16.20 4.83 1.79
CA PRO A 109 -17.08 3.80 1.21
C PRO A 109 -17.60 2.79 2.25
N ILE A 110 -18.66 2.05 1.89
CA ILE A 110 -19.25 0.98 2.73
C ILE A 110 -18.36 -0.26 2.62
N GLY A 111 -18.16 -0.98 3.72
CA GLY A 111 -17.38 -2.23 3.77
C GLY A 111 -16.72 -2.43 5.13
N ASP A 112 -15.83 -3.41 5.17
CA ASP A 112 -15.05 -3.75 6.35
C ASP A 112 -13.85 -2.80 6.48
N PRO A 113 -13.42 -2.46 7.71
CA PRO A 113 -12.35 -1.50 7.92
C PRO A 113 -11.00 -2.07 7.49
N TYR A 114 -10.13 -1.18 7.02
CA TYR A 114 -8.71 -1.49 6.83
C TYR A 114 -7.84 -0.32 7.28
N VAL A 115 -6.60 -0.63 7.65
CA VAL A 115 -5.55 0.34 7.96
C VAL A 115 -4.39 0.08 7.03
N ILE A 116 -3.90 1.12 6.34
CA ILE A 116 -2.65 1.07 5.60
C ILE A 116 -1.61 1.84 6.39
N THR A 117 -0.49 1.19 6.69
CA THR A 117 0.66 1.81 7.35
C THR A 117 1.86 1.71 6.42
N GLY A 118 2.36 2.86 5.96
CA GLY A 118 3.66 2.94 5.29
C GLY A 118 4.72 3.35 6.29
N ARG A 119 5.86 2.65 6.29
CA ARG A 119 7.00 2.94 7.15
C ARG A 119 8.30 2.92 6.36
N LEU A 120 9.10 3.99 6.48
CA LEU A 120 10.48 4.04 6.01
C LEU A 120 11.42 4.13 7.22
N ILE A 121 12.57 3.48 7.13
CA ILE A 121 13.67 3.61 8.10
C ILE A 121 14.89 4.09 7.31
N ASP A 122 15.45 5.24 7.69
CA ASP A 122 16.64 5.77 7.03
C ASP A 122 17.93 5.03 7.44
N ASP A 123 19.04 5.35 6.78
CA ASP A 123 20.39 4.83 7.05
C ASP A 123 20.88 5.04 8.49
N ARG A 124 20.23 5.92 9.26
CA ARG A 124 20.52 6.22 10.67
C ARG A 124 19.52 5.57 11.63
N GLY A 125 18.58 4.78 11.13
CA GLY A 125 17.55 4.11 11.92
C GLY A 125 16.36 5.01 12.29
N LYS A 126 16.24 6.22 11.71
CA LYS A 126 15.10 7.10 11.97
C LYS A 126 13.87 6.61 11.23
N ILE A 127 12.74 6.56 11.94
CA ILE A 127 11.47 6.04 11.44
C ILE A 127 10.60 7.18 10.89
N PHE A 128 9.99 6.93 9.74
CA PHE A 128 9.02 7.79 9.07
C PHE A 128 7.77 6.98 8.77
N GLU A 129 6.61 7.44 9.23
CA GLU A 129 5.37 6.67 9.14
C GLU A 129 4.21 7.51 8.61
N SER A 130 3.36 6.88 7.80
CA SER A 130 2.08 7.43 7.38
C SER A 130 0.99 6.36 7.48
N ILE A 131 -0.16 6.74 8.02
CA ILE A 131 -1.28 5.84 8.27
C ILE A 131 -2.53 6.37 7.58
N ILE A 132 -3.21 5.50 6.82
CA ILE A 132 -4.54 5.76 6.26
C ILE A 132 -5.54 4.76 6.83
N TYR A 133 -6.66 5.29 7.29
CA TYR A 133 -7.82 4.50 7.70
C TYR A 133 -8.85 4.51 6.59
N GLY A 134 -9.37 3.33 6.24
CA GLY A 134 -10.38 3.20 5.20
C GLY A 134 -11.39 2.10 5.50
N LYS A 135 -12.24 1.88 4.50
CA LYS A 135 -13.20 0.78 4.43
C LYS A 135 -13.19 0.22 3.01
N CYS A 136 -13.27 -1.09 2.86
CA CYS A 136 -13.35 -1.73 1.55
C CYS A 136 -14.31 -2.92 1.57
N ARG A 137 -14.92 -3.22 0.43
CA ARG A 137 -15.59 -4.52 0.22
C ARG A 137 -14.59 -5.47 -0.40
N SER A 138 -14.74 -6.75 -0.10
CA SER A 138 -14.02 -7.80 -0.82
C SER A 138 -14.42 -7.71 -2.29
N HIS A 139 -13.44 -7.76 -3.18
CA HIS A 139 -13.68 -7.80 -4.61
C HIS A 139 -14.68 -8.92 -4.96
N ASN A 140 -15.71 -8.59 -5.71
CA ASN A 140 -16.65 -9.56 -6.29
C ASN A 140 -16.76 -9.37 -7.82
N PRO A 141 -16.15 -10.25 -8.63
CA PRO A 141 -16.16 -10.13 -10.09
C PRO A 141 -17.57 -10.09 -10.71
N THR A 142 -18.57 -10.67 -10.03
CA THR A 142 -19.95 -10.73 -10.53
C THR A 142 -20.75 -9.44 -10.29
N GLN A 143 -20.21 -8.50 -9.51
CA GLN A 143 -20.89 -7.26 -9.11
C GLN A 143 -20.07 -6.00 -9.45
N GLU A 144 -18.85 -6.16 -9.97
CA GLU A 144 -17.93 -5.07 -10.24
C GLU A 144 -17.59 -5.00 -11.73
N GLN A 145 -17.61 -3.80 -12.30
CA GLN A 145 -17.11 -3.58 -13.65
C GLN A 145 -15.58 -3.51 -13.61
N GLN A 146 -14.93 -4.26 -14.50
CA GLN A 146 -13.49 -4.16 -14.71
C GLN A 146 -13.15 -2.76 -15.24
N SER A 147 -12.09 -2.17 -14.71
CA SER A 147 -11.50 -0.94 -15.21
C SER A 147 -11.08 -1.17 -16.68
N GLY A 148 -11.60 -0.37 -17.61
CA GLY A 148 -11.24 -0.46 -19.04
C GLY A 148 -9.81 -0.03 -19.38
N ARG A 149 -8.91 0.01 -18.40
CA ARG A 149 -7.51 0.41 -18.59
C ARG A 149 -6.74 -0.77 -19.14
N ILE A 150 -6.63 -0.82 -20.45
CA ILE A 150 -5.70 -1.69 -21.16
C ILE A 150 -4.30 -1.26 -20.72
N VAL A 151 -3.58 -2.17 -20.05
CA VAL A 151 -2.14 -2.01 -19.82
C VAL A 151 -1.50 -2.07 -21.21
N GLN A 152 -1.07 -0.92 -21.72
CA GLN A 152 -0.23 -0.82 -22.91
C GLN A 152 1.23 -0.92 -22.53
#